data_AF-A0A534W1U7-F1
#
_entry.id   AF-A0A534W1U7-F1
#
_cell.length_a   1.000
_cell.length_b   1.000
_cell.length_c   1.000
_cell.angle_alpha   90.00
_cell.angle_beta   90.00
_cell.angle_gamma   90.00
#
_symmetry.space_group_name_H-M   'P 1'
#
loop_
_entity.id
_entity.type
_entity.pdbx_description
1 polymer ?
#
loop_
_entity_poly.entity_id
_entity_poly.type
_entity_poly.pdbx_seq_one_letter_code
_entity_poly.pdbx_strand_id
1 'polypeptide(L)' 'MPDAYPELNETQRLIRDTARKIVERELAPHVEKLEHGEEPPYACIKNLARGLGM' A
#
# COMPACT_ATOMS: atom_id res chain seq x y z
N MET A 1 -6.56 -3.35 -22.95
CA MET A 1 -5.21 -2.82 -23.22
C MET A 1 -4.24 -3.57 -22.30
N PRO A 2 -3.67 -4.70 -22.74
CA PRO A 2 -2.53 -5.25 -22.03
C PRO A 2 -1.33 -4.32 -22.33
N ASP A 3 -0.54 -4.02 -21.30
CA ASP A 3 0.83 -3.50 -21.40
C ASP A 3 1.03 -1.97 -21.40
N ALA A 4 0.09 -1.18 -20.86
CA ALA A 4 0.29 0.27 -20.68
C ALA A 4 1.18 0.66 -19.46
N TYR A 5 1.71 -0.32 -18.71
CA TYR A 5 2.61 -0.06 -17.59
C TYR A 5 4.06 -0.29 -18.02
N PRO A 6 4.96 0.67 -17.78
CA PRO A 6 6.37 0.48 -18.08
C PRO A 6 6.91 -0.73 -17.31
N GLU A 7 7.80 -1.49 -17.96
CA GLU A 7 8.57 -2.54 -17.31
C GLU A 7 9.30 -1.95 -16.09
N LEU A 8 9.01 -2.50 -14.91
CA LEU A 8 9.57 -2.01 -13.66
C LEU A 8 11.00 -2.54 -13.53
N ASN A 9 11.95 -1.68 -13.16
CA ASN A 9 13.28 -2.13 -12.76
C ASN A 9 13.24 -2.86 -11.40
N GLU A 10 14.35 -3.47 -11.00
CA GLU A 10 14.42 -4.30 -9.78
C GLU A 10 14.01 -3.53 -8.51
N THR A 11 14.53 -2.32 -8.33
CA THR A 11 14.17 -1.44 -7.21
C THR A 11 12.67 -1.11 -7.20
N GLN A 12 12.11 -0.79 -8.36
CA GLN A 12 10.68 -0.49 -8.49
C GLN A 12 9.80 -1.71 -8.21
N ARG A 13 10.23 -2.91 -8.63
CA ARG A 13 9.53 -4.16 -8.28
C ARG A 13 9.58 -4.40 -6.77
N LEU A 14 10.74 -4.22 -6.14
CA LEU A 14 10.89 -4.36 -4.69
C LEU A 14 9.97 -3.38 -3.93
N ILE A 15 9.92 -2.12 -4.34
CA ILE A 15 9.04 -1.10 -3.74
C ILE A 15 7.57 -1.49 -3.92
N ARG A 16 7.15 -1.86 -5.14
CA ARG A 16 5.78 -2.29 -5.43
C ARG A 16 5.38 -3.49 -4.57
N ASP A 17 6.23 -4.50 -4.50
CA ASP A 17 5.94 -5.75 -3.79
C ASP A 17 5.90 -5.52 -2.27
N THR A 18 6.73 -4.63 -1.75
CA THR A 18 6.71 -4.21 -0.34
C THR A 18 5.45 -3.42 -0.03
N ALA A 19 5.11 -2.42 -0.84
CA ALA A 19 3.89 -1.62 -0.69
C ALA A 19 2.64 -2.50 -0.73
N ARG A 20 2.58 -3.47 -1.66
CA ARG A 20 1.48 -4.43 -1.76
C ARG A 20 1.29 -5.22 -0.46
N LYS A 21 2.36 -5.80 0.08
CA LYS A 21 2.30 -6.57 1.34
C LYS A 21 1.80 -5.72 2.50
N ILE A 22 2.22 -4.46 2.56
CA ILE A 22 1.79 -3.56 3.63
C ILE A 22 0.32 -3.18 3.46
N VAL A 23 -0.14 -2.88 2.24
CA VAL A 23 -1.55 -2.60 1.95
C VAL A 23 -2.43 -3.80 2.30
N GLU A 24 -2.04 -5.00 1.89
CA GLU A 24 -2.79 -6.24 2.19
C GLU A 24 -2.87 -6.50 3.70
N ARG A 25 -1.82 -6.20 4.46
CA ARG A 25 -1.77 -6.45 5.91
C ARG A 25 -2.46 -5.36 6.74
N GLU A 26 -2.25 -4.09 6.38
CA GLU A 26 -2.60 -2.94 7.23
C GLU A 26 -3.82 -2.16 6.74
N LEU A 27 -4.09 -2.13 5.43
CA LEU A 27 -5.20 -1.36 4.86
C LEU A 27 -6.40 -2.26 4.52
N ALA A 28 -6.18 -3.41 3.87
CA ALA A 28 -7.25 -4.29 3.40
C ALA A 28 -8.25 -4.71 4.51
N PRO A 29 -7.83 -5.05 5.74
CA PRO A 29 -8.77 -5.42 6.82
C PRO A 29 -9.65 -4.26 7.31
N HIS A 30 -9.28 -3.02 7.00
CA HIS A 30 -9.92 -1.82 7.50
C HIS A 30 -10.70 -1.08 6.39
N VAL A 31 -10.70 -1.58 5.14
CA VAL A 31 -11.28 -0.88 3.97
C VAL A 31 -12.70 -0.39 4.23
N GLU A 32 -13.58 -1.25 4.76
CA GLU A 32 -14.96 -0.84 5.05
C GLU A 32 -15.02 0.36 6.02
N LYS A 33 -14.26 0.34 7.11
CA LYS A 33 -14.22 1.45 8.09
C LYS A 33 -13.60 2.71 7.51
N LEU A 34 -12.59 2.56 6.66
CA LEU A 34 -11.94 3.67 5.96
C LEU A 34 -12.91 4.34 4.96
N GLU A 35 -13.68 3.55 4.22
CA GLU A 35 -14.66 4.05 3.22
C GLU A 35 -15.82 4.81 3.87
N HIS A 36 -16.25 4.38 5.06
CA HIS A 36 -17.34 5.03 5.80
C HIS A 36 -16.84 6.15 6.74
N GLY A 37 -15.53 6.38 6.81
CA GLY A 37 -14.93 7.44 7.63
C GLY A 37 -14.92 7.16 9.13
N GLU A 38 -15.13 5.91 9.54
CA GLU A 38 -15.11 5.47 10.94
C GLU A 38 -13.67 5.37 11.49
N GLU A 39 -12.71 5.11 10.61
CA GLU A 39 -11.28 5.07 10.95
C GLU A 39 -10.49 6.02 10.03
N PRO A 40 -9.63 6.91 10.57
CA PRO A 40 -8.86 7.82 9.74
C PRO A 40 -7.70 7.07 9.05
N PRO A 41 -7.49 7.26 7.74
CA PRO A 41 -6.45 6.56 6.98
C PRO A 41 -5.03 6.85 7.47
N TYR A 42 -4.84 7.92 8.24
CA TYR A 42 -3.54 8.33 8.80
C TYR A 42 -2.91 7.25 9.69
N ALA A 43 -3.73 6.48 10.43
CA ALA A 43 -3.22 5.41 11.28
C ALA A 43 -2.58 4.28 10.45
N CYS A 44 -3.24 3.84 9.38
CA CYS A 44 -2.75 2.82 8.46
C CYS A 44 -1.55 3.33 7.63
N ILE A 45 -1.58 4.59 7.17
CA ILE A 45 -0.50 5.20 6.37
C ILE A 45 0.81 5.33 7.18
N LYS A 46 0.72 5.61 8.48
CA LYS A 46 1.90 5.66 9.37
C LYS A 46 2.62 4.31 9.43
N ASN A 47 1.90 3.20 9.41
CA ASN A 47 2.48 1.87 9.39
C ASN A 47 3.13 1.55 8.03
N LEU A 48 2.57 2.06 6.93
CA LEU A 48 3.17 2.00 5.60
C LEU A 48 4.51 2.72 5.52
N ALA A 49 4.60 3.94 6.06
CA ALA A 49 5.86 4.68 6.12
C ALA A 49 6.95 3.92 6.90
N ARG A 50 6.62 3.39 8.09
CA ARG A 50 7.56 2.61 8.92
C ARG A 50 8.03 1.32 8.23
N GLY A 51 7.12 0.62 7.52
CA GLY A 51 7.45 -0.61 6.79
C GLY A 51 8.40 -0.39 5.61
N LEU A 52 8.45 0.83 5.08
CA LEU A 52 9.34 1.26 4.01
C LEU A 52 10.63 1.93 4.52
N GLY A 53 10.82 2.02 5.85
CA GLY A 53 12.00 2.64 6.47
C GLY A 53 12.03 4.17 6.41
N MET A 54 10.86 4.81 6.23
CA MET A 54 10.70 6.27 6.21
C MET A 54 10.29 6.83 7.58
#